data_AF-A0A962DXT6-F1
#
_entry.id   AF-A0A962DXT6-F1
#
_cell.length_a   1.000
_cell.length_b   1.000
_cell.length_c   1.000
_cell.angle_alpha   90.00
_cell.angle_beta   90.00
_cell.angle_gamma   90.00
#
_symmetry.space_group_name_H-M   'P 1'
#
loop_
_entity.id
_entity.type
_entity.pdbx_description
1 polymer ?
#
loop_
_entity_poly.entity_id
_entity_poly.type
_entity_poly.pdbx_seq_one_letter_code
_entity_poly.pdbx_strand_id
1 'polypeptide(L)'
;MGYEKIVTLFIHAKDGQQFDWYMINTAAEKVGLEFGKDNIFHRYNGFGDDKQLIFLVANMLKPGVFQPDLRTTGLVFIMTLPATMPALDMWDTMFPVGERMAELLGGKLTDENHHIFSRQRIASMREEMREFDHQHHS
;
A
#
# COMPACT_ATOMS: atom_id res chain seq x y z
N MET A 1 -13.50 4.04 18.07
CA MET A 1 -12.33 4.87 17.71
C MET A 1 -12.14 4.70 16.21
N GLY A 2 -12.19 5.81 15.47
CA GLY A 2 -11.98 5.80 14.01
C GLY A 2 -10.52 6.09 13.68
N TYR A 3 -10.14 5.88 12.43
CA TYR A 3 -8.83 6.30 11.94
C TYR A 3 -8.77 7.82 11.85
N GLU A 4 -7.67 8.41 12.30
CA GLU A 4 -7.44 9.85 12.23
C GLU A 4 -6.80 10.26 10.90
N LYS A 5 -5.92 9.40 10.37
CA LYS A 5 -5.28 9.59 9.07
C LYS A 5 -5.27 8.29 8.27
N ILE A 6 -5.57 8.40 6.98
CA ILE A 6 -5.42 7.32 6.01
C ILE A 6 -4.43 7.80 4.96
N VAL A 7 -3.37 7.03 4.75
CA VAL A 7 -2.36 7.28 3.74
C VAL A 7 -2.54 6.27 2.63
N THR A 8 -2.64 6.75 1.38
CA THR A 8 -2.89 5.89 0.23
C THR A 8 -1.85 6.08 -0.87
N LEU A 9 -1.41 4.97 -1.45
CA LEU A 9 -0.63 4.94 -2.69
C LEU A 9 -1.41 4.19 -3.75
N PHE A 10 -1.24 4.56 -5.01
CA PHE A 10 -1.89 3.89 -6.13
C PHE A 10 -0.85 3.35 -7.10
N ILE A 11 -1.09 2.14 -7.61
CA ILE A 11 -0.36 1.62 -8.78
C ILE A 11 -1.32 1.58 -9.94
N HIS A 12 -1.04 2.33 -10.99
CA HIS A 12 -1.82 2.34 -12.21
C HIS A 12 -1.16 1.50 -13.30
N ALA A 13 -1.97 0.70 -14.00
CA ALA A 13 -1.58 0.15 -15.29
C ALA A 13 -1.36 1.28 -16.30
N LYS A 14 -0.54 1.02 -17.32
CA LYS A 14 -0.38 1.94 -18.45
C LYS A 14 -1.70 2.04 -19.24
N ASP A 15 -1.86 3.13 -19.99
CA ASP A 15 -3.07 3.38 -20.76
C ASP A 15 -3.43 2.19 -21.67
N GLY A 16 -4.68 1.73 -21.57
CA GLY A 16 -5.19 0.58 -22.32
C GLY A 16 -4.70 -0.79 -21.82
N GLN A 17 -3.92 -0.85 -20.74
CA GLN A 17 -3.46 -2.09 -20.11
C GLN A 17 -4.21 -2.39 -18.82
N GLN A 18 -4.14 -3.65 -18.39
CA GLN A 18 -4.69 -4.13 -17.13
C GLN A 18 -3.70 -5.12 -16.51
N PHE A 19 -3.72 -5.21 -15.18
CA PHE A 19 -3.07 -6.28 -14.45
C PHE A 19 -4.06 -7.43 -14.26
N ASP A 20 -3.61 -8.65 -14.50
CA ASP A 20 -4.35 -9.85 -14.14
C ASP A 20 -3.95 -10.36 -12.74
N TRP A 21 -4.77 -11.27 -12.21
CA TRP A 21 -4.52 -11.91 -10.92
C TRP A 21 -3.13 -12.53 -10.79
N TYR A 22 -2.64 -13.24 -11.81
CA TYR A 22 -1.35 -13.94 -11.75
C TYR A 22 -0.19 -12.96 -11.65
N MET A 23 -0.23 -11.87 -12.41
CA MET A 23 0.75 -10.78 -12.33
C MET A 23 0.75 -10.16 -10.93
N ILE A 24 -0.43 -9.85 -10.39
CA ILE A 24 -0.58 -9.22 -9.07
C ILE A 24 -0.07 -10.16 -7.97
N ASN A 25 -0.52 -11.42 -7.96
CA ASN A 25 -0.13 -12.39 -6.94
C ASN A 25 1.39 -12.63 -6.95
N THR A 26 1.97 -12.83 -8.13
CA THR A 26 3.42 -13.02 -8.27
C THR A 26 4.20 -11.79 -7.81
N ALA A 27 3.73 -10.58 -8.13
CA ALA A 27 4.38 -9.35 -7.69
C ALA A 27 4.25 -9.15 -6.17
N ALA A 28 3.07 -9.42 -5.63
CA ALA A 28 2.75 -9.32 -4.21
C ALA A 28 3.64 -10.26 -3.36
N GLU A 29 3.77 -11.53 -3.75
CA GLU A 29 4.66 -12.49 -3.08
C GLU A 29 6.12 -12.02 -3.08
N LYS A 30 6.60 -11.48 -4.21
CA LYS A 30 7.99 -10.97 -4.34
C LYS A 30 8.29 -9.77 -3.44
N VAL A 31 7.28 -9.01 -3.05
CA VAL A 31 7.41 -7.89 -2.11
C VAL A 31 6.98 -8.27 -0.69
N GLY A 32 6.64 -9.54 -0.45
CA GLY A 32 6.27 -10.08 0.85
C GLY A 32 4.90 -9.61 1.35
N LEU A 33 3.94 -9.44 0.45
CA LEU A 33 2.54 -9.29 0.79
C LEU A 33 1.89 -10.67 0.94
N GLU A 34 1.01 -10.79 1.93
CA GLU A 34 0.26 -12.01 2.20
C GLU A 34 -1.17 -11.86 1.69
N PHE A 35 -1.60 -12.77 0.81
CA PHE A 35 -3.00 -12.84 0.42
C PHE A 35 -3.82 -13.40 1.60
N GLY A 36 -4.79 -12.63 2.07
CA GLY A 36 -5.45 -12.89 3.34
C GLY A 36 -6.96 -12.94 3.25
N LYS A 37 -7.59 -12.77 4.42
CA LYS A 37 -9.04 -12.68 4.56
C LYS A 37 -9.58 -11.54 3.69
N ASP A 38 -10.84 -11.67 3.31
CA ASP A 38 -11.57 -10.68 2.51
C ASP A 38 -11.00 -10.45 1.10
N ASN A 39 -10.17 -11.40 0.62
CA ASN A 39 -9.59 -11.40 -0.71
C ASN A 39 -8.80 -10.12 -1.03
N ILE A 40 -8.01 -9.64 -0.06
CA ILE A 40 -7.06 -8.53 -0.20
C ILE A 40 -5.69 -8.96 0.32
N PHE A 41 -4.66 -8.19 -0.04
CA PHE A 41 -3.30 -8.43 0.43
C PHE A 41 -3.00 -7.61 1.68
N HIS A 42 -2.15 -8.15 2.53
CA HIS A 42 -1.73 -7.52 3.78
C HIS A 42 -0.22 -7.53 3.89
N ARG A 43 0.34 -6.46 4.46
CA ARG A 43 1.71 -6.43 4.95
C ARG A 43 1.68 -6.46 6.47
N TYR A 44 2.35 -7.43 7.05
CA TYR A 44 2.53 -7.53 8.50
C TYR A 44 3.99 -7.26 8.90
N ASN A 45 4.17 -6.76 10.11
CA ASN A 45 5.41 -6.87 10.87
C ASN A 45 5.30 -8.07 11.83
N GLY A 46 6.42 -8.75 12.11
CA GLY A 46 6.44 -9.93 13.00
C GLY A 46 5.90 -11.22 12.35
N PHE A 47 5.77 -12.26 13.17
CA PHE A 47 5.37 -13.61 12.75
C PHE A 47 4.41 -14.24 13.76
N GLY A 48 3.65 -15.24 13.32
CA GLY A 48 2.72 -15.98 14.19
C GLY A 48 1.66 -15.06 14.81
N ASP A 49 1.48 -15.20 16.12
CA ASP A 49 0.48 -14.45 16.90
C ASP A 49 0.88 -12.98 17.14
N ASP A 50 2.16 -12.63 16.93
CA ASP A 50 2.68 -11.27 17.10
C ASP A 50 2.59 -10.43 15.82
N LYS A 51 1.84 -10.90 14.81
CA LYS A 51 1.66 -10.16 13.54
C LYS A 51 0.91 -8.85 13.77
N GLN A 52 1.55 -7.75 13.38
CA GLN A 52 0.96 -6.40 13.40
C GLN A 52 0.75 -5.89 11.98
N LEU A 53 -0.46 -5.44 11.65
CA LEU A 53 -0.78 -4.92 10.32
C LEU A 53 -0.05 -3.60 10.09
N ILE A 54 0.69 -3.51 8.99
CA ILE A 54 1.32 -2.26 8.53
C ILE A 54 0.39 -1.58 7.53
N PHE A 55 0.05 -2.26 6.44
CA PHE A 55 -0.87 -1.73 5.43
C PHE A 55 -1.54 -2.89 4.69
N LEU A 56 -2.59 -2.56 3.97
CA LEU A 56 -3.31 -3.49 3.11
C LEU A 56 -3.32 -2.99 1.67
N VAL A 57 -3.41 -3.91 0.73
CA VAL A 57 -3.47 -3.62 -0.70
C VAL A 57 -4.75 -4.23 -1.25
N ALA A 58 -5.55 -3.38 -1.91
CA ALA A 58 -6.84 -3.72 -2.46
C ALA A 58 -6.89 -3.41 -3.96
N ASN A 59 -7.88 -3.98 -4.64
CA ASN A 59 -8.19 -3.63 -6.01
C ASN A 59 -8.81 -2.22 -6.05
N MET A 60 -8.39 -1.37 -6.99
CA MET A 60 -9.02 -0.04 -7.15
C MET A 60 -10.48 -0.13 -7.65
N LEU A 61 -10.82 -1.19 -8.38
CA LEU A 61 -12.18 -1.39 -8.89
C LEU A 61 -13.07 -1.99 -7.80
N LYS A 62 -14.31 -1.50 -7.72
CA LYS A 62 -15.32 -2.08 -6.82
C LYS A 62 -15.54 -3.57 -7.16
N PRO A 63 -15.65 -4.45 -6.15
CA PRO A 63 -15.85 -4.16 -4.74
C PRO A 63 -14.57 -3.96 -3.90
N GLY A 64 -13.39 -3.87 -4.51
CA GLY A 64 -12.12 -3.68 -3.80
C GLY A 64 -11.33 -4.96 -3.53
N VAL A 65 -11.83 -6.11 -3.98
CA VAL A 65 -11.24 -7.41 -3.72
C VAL A 65 -10.59 -8.01 -4.96
N PHE A 66 -9.71 -8.98 -4.75
CA PHE A 66 -9.11 -9.79 -5.81
C PHE A 66 -9.87 -11.11 -6.02
N GLN A 67 -9.96 -11.54 -7.27
CA GLN A 67 -10.61 -12.80 -7.67
C GLN A 67 -9.73 -13.48 -8.73
N PRO A 68 -9.80 -14.82 -8.88
CA PRO A 68 -8.94 -15.55 -9.83
C PRO A 68 -9.00 -15.05 -11.28
N ASP A 69 -10.16 -14.58 -11.74
CA ASP A 69 -10.37 -14.05 -13.10
C ASP A 69 -10.29 -12.51 -13.16
N LEU A 70 -9.77 -11.86 -12.11
CA LEU A 70 -9.70 -10.41 -12.04
C LEU A 70 -8.81 -9.86 -13.16
N ARG A 71 -9.31 -8.77 -13.77
CA ARG A 71 -8.47 -7.76 -14.41
C ARG A 71 -8.76 -6.40 -13.80
N THR A 72 -7.70 -5.63 -13.55
CA THR A 72 -7.84 -4.30 -12.95
C THR A 72 -6.90 -3.29 -13.60
N THR A 73 -7.31 -2.03 -13.59
CA THR A 73 -6.50 -0.89 -14.01
C THR A 73 -5.57 -0.39 -12.90
N GLY A 74 -5.70 -0.90 -11.67
CA GLY A 74 -4.78 -0.54 -10.61
C GLY A 74 -5.07 -1.12 -9.25
N LEU A 75 -4.12 -0.85 -8.34
CA LEU A 75 -4.10 -1.29 -6.96
C LEU A 75 -4.04 -0.07 -6.05
N VAL A 76 -4.63 -0.17 -4.87
CA VAL A 76 -4.52 0.85 -3.82
C VAL A 76 -3.90 0.25 -2.57
N PHE A 77 -2.87 0.92 -2.07
CA PHE A 77 -2.22 0.64 -0.79
C PHE A 77 -2.87 1.56 0.24
N ILE A 78 -3.19 1.03 1.41
CA ILE A 78 -3.92 1.76 2.44
C ILE A 78 -3.23 1.51 3.78
N MET A 79 -2.70 2.57 4.36
CA MET A 79 -2.13 2.61 5.70
C MET A 79 -3.03 3.48 6.59
N THR A 80 -3.47 2.94 7.72
CA THR A 80 -4.38 3.62 8.64
C THR A 80 -3.70 3.96 9.95
N LEU A 81 -3.86 5.19 10.43
CA LEU A 81 -3.24 5.72 11.64
C LEU A 81 -4.31 6.25 12.62
N PRO A 82 -4.08 6.19 13.94
CA PRO A 82 -2.90 5.60 14.59
C PRO A 82 -2.88 4.07 14.46
N ALA A 83 -1.68 3.50 14.55
CA ALA A 83 -1.43 2.06 14.52
C ALA A 83 -0.58 1.65 15.72
N THR A 84 -0.26 0.35 15.83
CA THR A 84 0.61 -0.17 16.90
C THR A 84 2.09 0.17 16.71
N MET A 85 2.45 0.80 15.60
CA MET A 85 3.80 1.18 15.22
C MET A 85 3.86 2.66 14.84
N PRO A 86 5.04 3.31 14.94
CA PRO A 86 5.23 4.67 14.45
C PRO A 86 4.84 4.80 12.97
N ALA A 87 4.12 5.87 12.65
CA ALA A 87 3.67 6.19 11.30
C ALA A 87 4.85 6.26 10.31
N LEU A 88 6.00 6.79 10.74
CA LEU A 88 7.17 6.86 9.88
C LEU A 88 7.72 5.47 9.51
N ASP A 89 7.76 4.54 10.47
CA ASP A 89 8.25 3.18 10.22
C ASP A 89 7.32 2.41 9.28
N MET A 90 6.01 2.64 9.43
CA MET A 90 5.02 2.06 8.53
C MET A 90 5.15 2.63 7.10
N TRP A 91 5.38 3.94 6.96
CA TRP A 91 5.65 4.57 5.66
C TRP A 91 6.95 4.07 5.03
N ASP A 92 8.03 3.96 5.81
CA ASP A 92 9.33 3.45 5.38
C ASP A 92 9.27 1.97 4.98
N THR A 93 8.22 1.27 5.39
CA THR A 93 7.89 -0.07 4.91
C THR A 93 6.97 -0.05 3.68
N MET A 94 5.93 0.78 3.67
CA MET A 94 4.92 0.80 2.61
C MET A 94 5.46 1.35 1.28
N PHE A 95 6.17 2.47 1.31
CA PHE A 95 6.58 3.15 0.08
C PHE A 95 7.54 2.31 -0.78
N PRO A 96 8.63 1.71 -0.24
CA PRO A 96 9.52 0.86 -1.05
C PRO A 96 8.82 -0.38 -1.60
N VAL A 97 7.85 -0.94 -0.86
CA VAL A 97 7.03 -2.07 -1.34
C VAL A 97 6.14 -1.64 -2.51
N GLY A 98 5.54 -0.44 -2.44
CA GLY A 98 4.80 0.16 -3.55
C GLY A 98 5.67 0.39 -4.78
N GLU A 99 6.87 0.97 -4.63
CA GLU A 99 7.80 1.19 -5.74
C GLU A 99 8.17 -0.13 -6.42
N ARG A 100 8.58 -1.12 -5.61
CA ARG A 100 8.98 -2.42 -6.14
C ARG A 100 7.84 -3.16 -6.82
N MET A 101 6.62 -3.07 -6.27
CA MET A 101 5.45 -3.69 -6.89
C MET A 101 5.09 -3.00 -8.22
N ALA A 102 5.20 -1.67 -8.30
CA ALA A 102 4.97 -0.93 -9.53
C ALA A 102 5.98 -1.31 -10.62
N GLU A 103 7.27 -1.47 -10.27
CA GLU A 103 8.30 -1.98 -11.19
C GLU A 103 7.96 -3.38 -11.71
N LEU A 104 7.60 -4.31 -10.82
CA LEU A 104 7.28 -5.69 -11.17
C LEU A 104 6.06 -5.81 -12.08
N LEU A 105 5.06 -4.94 -11.89
CA LEU A 105 3.85 -4.87 -12.71
C LEU A 105 4.04 -4.03 -13.98
N GLY A 106 5.15 -3.29 -14.11
CA GLY A 106 5.34 -2.32 -15.19
C GLY A 106 4.35 -1.14 -15.13
N GLY A 107 3.84 -0.83 -13.94
CA GLY A 107 2.88 0.25 -13.67
C GLY A 107 3.54 1.56 -13.23
N LYS A 108 2.71 2.50 -12.78
CA LYS A 108 3.15 3.80 -12.21
C LYS A 108 2.62 3.93 -10.77
N LEU A 109 3.53 4.20 -9.84
CA LEU A 109 3.17 4.54 -8.46
C LEU A 109 2.84 6.03 -8.35
N THR A 110 1.71 6.35 -7.73
CA THR A 110 1.21 7.72 -7.56
C THR A 110 0.65 7.96 -6.16
N ASP A 111 0.60 9.23 -5.78
CA ASP A 111 0.00 9.68 -4.54
C ASP A 111 -1.55 9.75 -4.65
N GLU A 112 -2.20 10.25 -3.61
CA GLU A 112 -3.67 10.36 -3.53
C GLU A 112 -4.29 11.31 -4.56
N ASN A 113 -3.48 12.19 -5.15
CA ASN A 113 -3.89 13.10 -6.22
C ASN A 113 -3.53 12.53 -7.61
N HIS A 114 -3.10 11.27 -7.67
CA HIS A 114 -2.61 10.59 -8.87
C HIS A 114 -1.36 11.24 -9.49
N HIS A 115 -0.57 11.97 -8.70
CA HIS A 115 0.72 12.49 -9.14
C HIS A 115 1.83 11.47 -8.92
N ILE A 116 2.76 11.39 -9.87
CA ILE A 116 3.97 10.57 -9.72
C ILE A 116 4.82 11.14 -8.58
N PHE A 117 5.35 10.26 -7.74
CA PHE A 117 6.23 10.66 -6.64
C PHE A 117 7.50 11.34 -7.13
N SER A 118 7.71 12.57 -6.67
CA SER A 118 9.00 13.24 -6.72
C SER A 118 9.76 13.01 -5.41
N ARG A 119 11.08 13.19 -5.43
CA ARG A 119 11.91 13.15 -4.21
C ARG A 119 11.40 14.10 -3.12
N GLN A 120 10.90 15.28 -3.54
CA GLN A 120 10.33 16.26 -2.64
C GLN A 120 9.01 15.77 -2.02
N ARG A 121 8.12 15.14 -2.79
CA ARG A 121 6.87 14.59 -2.27
C ARG A 121 7.12 13.48 -1.26
N ILE A 122 8.08 12.59 -1.54
CA ILE A 122 8.48 11.52 -0.62
C ILE A 122 9.02 12.12 0.69
N ALA A 123 9.89 13.12 0.62
CA ALA A 123 10.42 13.80 1.81
C ALA A 123 9.31 14.50 2.62
N SER A 124 8.37 15.16 1.95
CA SER A 124 7.20 15.78 2.58
C SER A 124 6.35 14.77 3.32
N MET A 125 6.03 13.62 2.70
CA MET A 125 5.22 12.59 3.35
C MET A 125 5.93 11.96 4.56
N ARG A 126 7.25 11.77 4.49
CA ARG A 126 8.04 11.33 5.65
C ARG A 126 7.94 12.32 6.81
N GLU A 127 8.00 13.62 6.53
CA GLU A 127 7.88 14.65 7.57
C GLU A 127 6.47 14.66 8.17
N GLU A 128 5.42 14.55 7.34
CA GLU A 128 4.05 14.41 7.83
C GLU A 128 3.87 13.21 8.77
N MET A 129 4.56 12.09 8.52
CA MET A 129 4.52 10.94 9.42
C MET A 129 5.24 11.22 10.76
N ARG A 130 6.38 11.92 10.73
CA ARG A 130 7.09 12.34 11.95
C ARG A 130 6.24 13.27 12.81
N GLU A 131 5.58 14.24 12.17
CA GLU A 131 4.69 15.17 12.85
C GLU A 131 3.49 14.45 13.47
N PHE A 132 2.90 13.49 12.75
CA PHE A 132 1.83 12.65 13.28
C PHE A 132 2.31 11.88 14.52
N ASP A 133 3.48 11.24 14.45
CA ASP A 133 4.05 10.50 15.59
C ASP A 133 4.28 11.42 16.80
N HIS A 134 4.85 12.62 16.61
CA HIS A 134 5.05 13.58 17.71
C HIS A 134 3.75 13.98 18.42
N GLN A 135 2.67 14.19 17.66
CA GLN A 135 1.36 14.59 18.22
C GLN A 135 0.70 13.47 19.04
N HIS A 136 0.99 12.21 18.74
CA HIS A 136 0.36 11.04 19.36
C HIS A 136 1.25 10.33 20.39
N HIS A 137 2.50 10.76 20.56
CA HIS A 137 3.42 10.29 21.60
C HIS A 137 3.58 11.29 22.77
N SER A 138 2.67 12.28 22.88
CA SER A 138 2.62 13.27 23.98
C SER A 138 1.62 12.89 25.06
#